data_AF-A0A4R6JA62-F1
#
_entry.id   AF-A0A4R6JA62-F1
#
_cell.length_a   1.000
_cell.length_b   1.000
_cell.length_c   1.000
_cell.angle_alpha   90.00
_cell.angle_beta   90.00
_cell.angle_gamma   90.00
#
_symmetry.space_group_name_H-M   'P 1'
#
loop_
_entity.id
_entity.type
_entity.pdbx_description
1 polymer ?
#
loop_
_entity_poly.entity_id
_entity_poly.type
_entity_poly.pdbx_seq_one_letter_code
_entity_poly.pdbx_strand_id
1 'polypeptide(L)'
;MRELYPDLDMGFQGSSVTGRSAESGALFDEGRVSDYDIAISGDSVNRAAHDNGVRFRGDGVSTGPLSERDLDRLGLDGIIDDASAETGREVHIMIFRTIDEAAARKPTIKVWF
;
A
#
# COMPACT_ATOMS: atom_id res chain seq x y z
N MET A 1 -11.43 1.40 -4.44
CA MET A 1 -10.19 1.40 -5.27
C MET A 1 -10.41 0.85 -6.68
N ARG A 2 -10.93 -0.37 -6.88
CA ARG A 2 -11.15 -0.92 -8.24
C ARG A 2 -12.15 -0.14 -9.09
N GLU A 3 -13.10 0.56 -8.46
CA GLU A 3 -13.98 1.49 -9.19
C GLU A 3 -13.20 2.66 -9.82
N LEU A 4 -12.12 3.11 -9.17
CA LEU A 4 -11.22 4.14 -9.69
C LEU A 4 -10.18 3.55 -10.66
N TYR A 5 -9.70 2.34 -10.37
CA TYR A 5 -8.62 1.65 -11.09
C TYR A 5 -9.02 0.18 -11.37
N PRO A 6 -9.71 -0.10 -12.50
CA PRO A 6 -10.34 -1.40 -12.74
C PRO A 6 -9.40 -2.60 -12.84
N ASP A 7 -8.17 -2.39 -13.27
CA ASP A 7 -7.10 -3.40 -13.38
C ASP A 7 -6.27 -3.55 -12.10
N LEU A 8 -6.72 -2.95 -10.99
CA LEU A 8 -5.96 -2.93 -9.75
C LEU A 8 -5.94 -4.30 -9.06
N ASP A 9 -4.73 -4.78 -8.80
CA ASP A 9 -4.43 -5.86 -7.88
C ASP A 9 -3.96 -5.31 -6.53
N MET A 10 -4.29 -6.03 -5.44
CA MET A 10 -4.01 -5.60 -4.07
C MET A 10 -3.45 -6.73 -3.21
N GLY A 11 -2.61 -6.40 -2.23
CA GLY A 11 -2.18 -7.33 -1.19
C GLY A 11 -1.79 -6.64 0.10
N PHE A 12 -2.04 -7.30 1.23
CA PHE A 12 -1.43 -6.92 2.50
C PHE A 12 0.07 -7.21 2.46
N GLN A 13 0.87 -6.37 3.10
CA GLN A 13 2.32 -6.50 3.15
C GLN A 13 2.90 -6.36 4.56
N GLY A 14 4.13 -6.86 4.69
CA GLY A 14 4.98 -6.53 5.83
C GLY A 14 4.49 -7.14 7.13
N SER A 15 4.45 -6.32 8.18
CA SER A 15 4.19 -6.79 9.55
C SER A 15 2.80 -7.41 9.72
N SER A 16 1.81 -6.92 8.97
CA SER A 16 0.45 -7.47 8.91
C SER A 16 0.38 -8.90 8.36
N VAL A 17 1.36 -9.28 7.54
CA VAL A 17 1.47 -10.62 6.94
C VAL A 17 2.31 -11.55 7.78
N THR A 18 3.42 -11.06 8.33
CA THR A 18 4.37 -11.89 9.10
C THR A 18 4.02 -12.03 10.57
N GLY A 19 3.14 -11.16 11.08
CA GLY A 19 2.90 -11.02 12.51
C GLY A 19 4.07 -10.40 13.28
N ARG A 20 5.04 -9.77 12.59
CA ARG A 20 6.26 -9.21 13.21
C ARG A 20 6.72 -7.92 12.55
N SER A 21 7.20 -6.97 13.36
CA SER A 21 7.87 -5.76 12.86
C SER A 21 9.13 -6.11 12.06
N ALA A 22 9.29 -5.49 10.89
CA ALA A 22 10.50 -5.65 10.07
C ALA A 22 11.71 -4.92 10.67
N GLU A 23 11.49 -3.91 11.51
CA GLU A 23 12.55 -3.10 12.13
C GLU A 23 13.03 -3.73 13.44
N SER A 24 12.10 -4.08 14.34
CA SER A 24 12.42 -4.51 15.70
C SER A 24 12.24 -6.01 15.94
N GLY A 25 11.54 -6.72 15.06
CA GLY A 25 11.18 -8.14 15.26
C GLY A 25 10.07 -8.39 16.32
N ALA A 26 9.58 -7.33 16.96
CA ALA A 26 8.47 -7.39 17.91
C ALA A 26 7.22 -8.01 17.28
N LEU A 27 6.41 -8.72 18.07
CA LEU A 27 5.15 -9.27 17.60
C LEU A 27 4.19 -8.15 17.18
N PHE A 28 3.28 -8.48 16.26
CA PHE A 28 2.24 -7.58 15.84
C PHE A 28 1.39 -7.19 17.06
N ASP A 29 1.32 -5.89 17.31
CA ASP A 29 0.61 -5.26 18.43
C ASP A 29 1.16 -5.57 19.84
N GLU A 30 2.42 -5.96 19.95
CA GLU A 30 3.10 -6.08 21.24
C GLU A 30 3.78 -4.77 21.64
N GLY A 31 3.19 -4.04 22.58
CA GLY A 31 3.74 -2.77 23.09
C GLY A 31 3.67 -1.60 22.10
N ARG A 32 2.95 -1.76 20.99
CA ARG A 32 2.69 -0.75 19.96
C ARG A 32 1.35 -1.00 19.29
N VAL A 33 0.83 -0.01 18.56
CA VAL A 33 -0.20 -0.24 17.54
C VAL A 33 0.51 -0.37 16.20
N SER A 34 0.33 -1.50 15.54
CA SER A 34 0.94 -1.77 14.24
C SER A 34 0.09 -1.20 13.12
N ASP A 35 0.75 -0.70 12.09
CA ASP A 35 0.19 -0.22 10.83
C ASP A 35 -0.17 -1.38 9.89
N TYR A 36 -0.99 -1.07 8.89
CA TYR A 36 -1.25 -1.94 7.75
C TYR A 36 -0.65 -1.37 6.46
N ASP A 37 0.33 -2.08 5.92
CA ASP A 37 0.89 -1.82 4.61
C ASP A 37 0.06 -2.53 3.53
N ILE A 38 -0.42 -1.79 2.53
CA ILE A 38 -1.15 -2.29 1.37
C ILE A 38 -0.33 -2.03 0.11
N ALA A 39 0.02 -3.11 -0.59
CA ALA A 39 0.53 -3.03 -1.95
C ALA A 39 -0.63 -2.97 -2.93
N ILE A 40 -0.58 -2.02 -3.87
CA ILE A 40 -1.44 -1.99 -5.04
C ILE A 40 -0.60 -2.00 -6.32
N SER A 41 -1.15 -2.58 -7.38
CA SER A 41 -0.53 -2.60 -8.70
C SER A 41 -1.57 -2.57 -9.81
N GLY A 42 -1.17 -2.16 -11.00
CA GLY A 42 -2.06 -1.97 -12.16
C GLY A 42 -1.53 -0.85 -13.05
N ASP A 43 -1.74 -0.96 -14.35
CA ASP A 43 -1.26 0.02 -15.32
C ASP A 43 -1.97 1.37 -15.13
N SER A 44 -3.27 1.36 -14.82
CA SER A 44 -4.05 2.59 -14.66
C SER A 44 -3.58 3.42 -13.45
N VAL A 45 -3.37 2.79 -12.29
CA VAL A 45 -2.92 3.48 -11.08
C VAL A 45 -1.46 3.92 -11.16
N ASN A 46 -0.58 3.12 -11.80
CA ASN A 46 0.79 3.54 -12.06
C ASN A 46 0.84 4.77 -12.97
N ARG A 47 0.06 4.78 -14.06
CA ARG A 47 -0.03 5.93 -14.95
C ARG A 47 -0.54 7.17 -14.21
N ALA A 48 -1.63 7.03 -13.45
CA ALA A 48 -2.18 8.13 -12.65
C ALA A 48 -1.16 8.69 -11.65
N ALA A 49 -0.36 7.83 -11.01
CA ALA A 49 0.71 8.26 -10.11
C ALA A 49 1.82 9.03 -10.84
N HIS A 50 2.25 8.58 -12.02
CA HIS A 50 3.19 9.34 -12.84
C HIS A 50 2.64 10.69 -13.27
N ASP A 51 1.41 10.73 -13.77
CA ASP A 51 0.76 11.95 -14.28
C ASP A 51 0.57 13.00 -13.17
N ASN A 52 0.38 12.55 -11.92
CA ASN A 52 0.25 13.41 -10.75
C ASN A 52 1.57 13.78 -10.06
N GLY A 53 2.70 13.27 -10.57
CA GLY A 53 4.04 13.56 -10.06
C GLY A 53 4.33 12.91 -8.70
N VAL A 54 3.74 11.74 -8.44
CA VAL A 54 4.05 10.92 -7.26
C VAL A 54 5.52 10.51 -7.29
N ARG A 55 6.17 10.50 -6.13
CA ARG A 55 7.59 10.14 -6.05
C ARG A 55 7.78 8.62 -6.10
N PHE A 56 8.38 8.16 -7.20
CA PHE A 56 8.86 6.79 -7.33
C PHE A 56 10.24 6.62 -6.68
N ARG A 57 10.55 5.38 -6.29
CA ARG A 57 11.88 4.93 -5.87
C ARG A 57 12.82 4.94 -7.09
N GLY A 58 14.10 4.65 -6.85
CA GLY A 58 15.13 4.64 -7.90
C GLY A 58 14.88 3.66 -9.06
N ASP A 59 13.90 2.75 -8.93
CA ASP A 59 13.45 1.86 -10.01
C ASP A 59 12.47 2.53 -10.99
N GLY A 60 11.95 3.71 -10.65
CA GLY A 60 10.98 4.45 -11.46
C GLY A 60 9.61 3.81 -11.56
N VAL A 61 9.33 2.73 -10.81
CA VAL A 61 8.09 1.91 -10.96
C VAL A 61 7.49 1.45 -9.64
N SER A 62 8.14 1.68 -8.50
CA SER A 62 7.52 1.51 -7.18
C SER A 62 7.59 2.77 -6.33
N THR A 63 6.62 2.98 -5.45
CA THR A 63 6.59 4.13 -4.55
C THR A 63 6.95 3.73 -3.13
N GLY A 64 7.38 4.71 -2.32
CA GLY A 64 7.22 4.61 -0.87
C GLY A 64 5.74 4.58 -0.45
N PRO A 65 5.46 4.55 0.86
CA PRO A 65 4.14 4.93 1.35
C PRO A 65 3.72 6.25 0.71
N LEU A 66 2.54 6.30 0.12
CA LEU A 66 1.97 7.51 -0.47
C LEU A 66 1.79 8.57 0.61
N SER A 67 2.14 9.81 0.31
CA SER A 67 1.85 10.94 1.20
C SER A 67 0.37 11.33 1.14
N GLU A 68 -0.13 12.08 2.11
CA GLU A 68 -1.50 12.65 2.07
C GLU A 68 -1.78 13.39 0.75
N ARG A 69 -0.80 14.16 0.28
CA ARG A 69 -0.88 14.86 -1.02
C ARG A 69 -0.99 13.89 -2.20
N ASP A 70 -0.29 12.76 -2.15
CA ASP A 70 -0.37 11.76 -3.23
C ASP A 70 -1.70 11.01 -3.18
N LEU A 71 -2.22 10.72 -1.98
CA LEU A 71 -3.52 10.09 -1.78
C LEU A 71 -4.65 10.97 -2.31
N ASP A 72 -4.68 12.26 -1.95
CA ASP A 72 -5.65 13.25 -2.44
C ASP A 72 -5.65 13.34 -3.98
N ARG A 73 -4.46 13.44 -4.58
CA ARG A 73 -4.31 13.49 -6.05
C ARG A 73 -4.76 12.25 -6.79
N LEU A 74 -4.72 11.11 -6.12
CA LEU A 74 -5.17 9.83 -6.67
C LEU A 74 -6.62 9.52 -6.28
N GLY A 75 -7.29 10.37 -5.49
CA GLY A 75 -8.63 10.12 -4.96
C GLY A 75 -8.69 8.90 -4.04
N LEU A 76 -7.59 8.62 -3.33
CA LEU A 76 -7.45 7.49 -2.41
C LEU A 76 -7.51 7.91 -0.94
N ASP A 77 -7.50 9.20 -0.64
CA ASP A 77 -7.55 9.78 0.70
C ASP A 77 -8.77 9.30 1.48
N GLY A 78 -9.99 9.49 0.96
CA GLY A 78 -11.20 9.06 1.66
C GLY A 78 -11.25 7.54 1.90
N ILE A 79 -10.70 6.75 0.97
CA ILE A 79 -10.63 5.28 1.11
C ILE A 79 -9.68 4.90 2.26
N ILE A 80 -8.56 5.61 2.41
CA ILE A 80 -7.60 5.35 3.48
C ILE A 80 -8.11 5.86 4.82
N ASP A 81 -8.77 7.01 4.86
CA ASP A 81 -9.40 7.52 6.07
C ASP A 81 -10.45 6.54 6.61
N ASP A 82 -11.33 6.04 5.74
CA ASP A 82 -12.34 5.05 6.10
C ASP A 82 -11.70 3.75 6.61
N ALA A 83 -10.68 3.24 5.91
CA ALA A 83 -9.97 2.01 6.31
C ALA A 83 -9.24 2.17 7.65
N SER A 84 -8.61 3.32 7.89
CA SER A 84 -7.96 3.63 9.16
C SER A 84 -8.97 3.78 10.30
N ALA A 85 -10.12 4.42 10.05
CA ALA A 85 -11.20 4.53 11.03
C ALA A 85 -11.79 3.16 11.38
N GLU A 86 -11.99 2.28 10.39
CA GLU A 86 -12.52 0.93 10.60
C GLU A 86 -11.56 0.03 11.40
N THR A 87 -10.26 0.11 11.09
CA THR A 87 -9.24 -0.76 11.70
C THR A 87 -8.66 -0.21 13.01
N GLY A 88 -8.89 1.08 13.31
CA GLY A 88 -8.34 1.79 14.46
C GLY A 88 -6.82 1.95 14.41
N ARG A 89 -6.21 1.94 13.21
CA ARG A 89 -4.76 2.03 13.00
C ARG A 89 -4.43 2.66 11.65
N GLU A 90 -3.19 3.08 11.49
CA GLU A 90 -2.71 3.67 10.22
C GLU A 90 -2.70 2.62 9.10
N VAL A 91 -3.15 3.03 7.91
CA VAL A 91 -3.09 2.25 6.68
C VAL A 91 -2.24 3.00 5.66
N HIS A 92 -1.27 2.32 5.08
CA HIS A 92 -0.36 2.87 4.09
C HIS A 92 -0.54 2.19 2.74
N ILE A 93 -0.48 2.96 1.66
CA ILE A 93 -0.49 2.44 0.29
C ILE A 93 0.89 2.57 -0.32
N MET A 94 1.34 1.52 -1.00
CA MET A 94 2.49 1.55 -1.91
C MET A 94 2.04 1.07 -3.29
N ILE A 95 2.47 1.76 -4.33
CA ILE A 95 2.24 1.38 -5.72
C ILE A 95 3.44 0.56 -6.21
N PHE A 96 3.15 -0.55 -6.90
CA PHE A 96 4.10 -1.40 -7.59
C PHE A 96 3.66 -1.60 -9.04
N ARG A 97 4.59 -1.99 -9.92
CA ARG A 97 4.25 -2.36 -11.30
C ARG A 97 3.35 -3.60 -11.35
N THR A 98 3.70 -4.63 -10.58
CA THR A 98 2.90 -5.85 -10.42
C THR A 98 2.86 -6.28 -8.97
N ILE A 99 1.84 -7.07 -8.61
CA ILE A 99 1.73 -7.64 -7.27
C ILE A 99 2.81 -8.68 -7.00
N ASP A 100 3.29 -9.38 -8.04
CA ASP A 100 4.40 -10.32 -7.93
C ASP A 100 5.71 -9.62 -7.56
N GLU A 101 5.94 -8.40 -8.05
CA GLU A 101 7.07 -7.58 -7.63
C GLU A 101 6.96 -7.09 -6.20
N ALA A 102 5.73 -6.78 -5.77
CA ALA A 102 5.48 -6.47 -4.37
C ALA A 102 5.85 -7.68 -3.49
N ALA A 103 5.40 -8.88 -3.87
CA ALA A 103 5.69 -10.14 -3.19
C ALA A 103 7.18 -10.53 -3.21
N ALA A 104 7.91 -10.20 -4.28
CA ALA A 104 9.34 -10.43 -4.36
C ALA A 104 10.15 -9.53 -3.41
N ARG A 105 9.59 -8.38 -2.99
CA ARG A 105 10.26 -7.41 -2.11
C ARG A 105 9.94 -7.60 -0.64
N LYS A 106 8.70 -7.92 -0.32
CA LYS A 106 8.21 -8.10 1.05
C LYS A 106 7.20 -9.23 1.11
N PRO A 107 7.09 -9.95 2.25
CA PRO A 107 5.99 -10.89 2.49
C PRO A 107 4.66 -10.23 2.16
N THR A 108 3.89 -10.87 1.28
CA THR A 108 2.67 -10.31 0.70
C THR A 108 1.60 -11.39 0.64
N ILE A 109 0.39 -11.06 1.07
CA ILE A 109 -0.81 -11.87 0.84
C ILE A 109 -1.68 -11.12 -0.16
N LYS A 110 -1.75 -11.64 -1.39
CA LYS A 110 -2.66 -11.11 -2.41
C LYS A 110 -4.11 -11.34 -1.98
N VAL A 111 -4.93 -10.31 -2.11
CA VAL A 111 -6.36 -10.38 -1.80
C VAL A 111 -7.15 -10.42 -3.10
N TRP A 112 -8.17 -11.28 -3.13
CA TRP A 112 -9.05 -11.49 -4.27
C TRP A 112 -10.45 -11.03 -3.88
N PHE A 113 -11.06 -10.22 -4.74
CA PHE A 113 -12.46 -9.80 -4.67
C PHE A 113 -13.07 -9.99 -6.06
#